data_AF-A0A2J6XHP1-F1
#
_entry.id   AF-A0A2J6XHP1-F1
#
_cell.length_a   1.000
_cell.length_b   1.000
_cell.length_c   1.000
_cell.angle_alpha   90.00
_cell.angle_beta   90.00
_cell.angle_gamma   90.00
#
_symmetry.space_group_name_H-M   'P 1'
#
loop_
_entity.id
_entity.type
_entity.pdbx_description
1 polymer ?
#
loop_
_entity_poly.entity_id
_entity_poly.type
_entity_poly.pdbx_seq_one_letter_code
_entity_poly.pdbx_strand_id
1 'polypeptide(L)'
;MRAHDALRKAFIKFNVPADPYSLMELESFVISSRNKGKNSSNYISLISNLETMLVRQEIENASQISKKIADFVLDLCKDGCS
;
A
#
# COMPACT_ATOMS: atom_id res chain seq x y z
N MET A 1 -11.56 5.56 -8.50
CA MET A 1 -10.23 5.07 -8.90
C MET A 1 -10.09 3.63 -8.42
N ARG A 2 -9.38 2.74 -9.12
CA ARG A 2 -9.18 1.38 -8.59
C ARG A 2 -8.08 1.38 -7.52
N ALA A 3 -8.19 0.50 -6.53
CA ALA A 3 -7.12 0.33 -5.53
C ALA A 3 -5.77 -0.01 -6.20
N HIS A 4 -5.81 -0.81 -7.27
CA HIS A 4 -4.66 -1.15 -8.10
C HIS A 4 -3.93 0.09 -8.65
N ASP A 5 -4.69 1.06 -9.19
CA ASP A 5 -4.11 2.27 -9.78
C ASP A 5 -3.44 3.14 -8.71
N ALA A 6 -4.03 3.20 -7.51
CA ALA A 6 -3.47 3.93 -6.38
C ALA A 6 -2.14 3.31 -5.92
N LEU A 7 -2.09 1.98 -5.80
CA LEU A 7 -0.88 1.23 -5.49
C LEU A 7 0.21 1.46 -6.56
N ARG A 8 -0.14 1.34 -7.84
CA ARG A 8 0.80 1.56 -8.94
C ARG A 8 1.40 2.97 -8.88
N LYS A 9 0.56 4.00 -8.65
CA LYS A 9 1.02 5.39 -8.48
C LYS A 9 1.94 5.54 -7.28
N ALA A 10 1.63 4.89 -6.16
CA ALA A 10 2.45 4.95 -4.96
C ALA A 10 3.83 4.35 -5.20
N PHE A 11 3.91 3.15 -5.77
CA PHE A 11 5.18 2.48 -6.01
C PHE A 11 6.07 3.27 -6.97
N ILE A 12 5.49 3.83 -8.05
CA ILE A 12 6.21 4.75 -8.94
C ILE A 12 6.73 5.97 -8.17
N LYS A 13 5.88 6.60 -7.34
CA LYS A 13 6.25 7.79 -6.54
C LYS A 13 7.42 7.52 -5.60
N PHE A 14 7.49 6.34 -5.01
CA PHE A 14 8.54 5.95 -4.06
C PHE A 14 9.69 5.17 -4.70
N ASN A 15 9.73 5.09 -6.03
CA ASN A 15 10.76 4.39 -6.80
C ASN A 15 10.95 2.92 -6.37
N VAL A 16 9.85 2.23 -6.10
CA VAL A 16 9.82 0.82 -5.71
C VAL A 16 9.38 -0.03 -6.91
N PRO A 17 10.06 -1.16 -7.20
CA PRO A 17 9.60 -2.13 -8.18
C PRO A 17 8.22 -2.69 -7.82
N ALA A 18 7.29 -2.62 -8.76
CA ALA A 18 5.95 -3.15 -8.58
C ALA A 18 5.69 -4.25 -9.60
N ASP A 19 5.67 -5.51 -9.17
CA ASP A 19 5.12 -6.56 -10.00
C ASP A 19 3.58 -6.54 -9.90
N PRO A 20 2.85 -6.74 -11.02
CA PRO A 20 1.39 -6.63 -11.04
C PRO A 20 0.66 -7.58 -10.09
N TYR A 21 1.26 -8.74 -9.79
CA TYR A 21 0.65 -9.77 -8.96
C TYR A 21 0.70 -9.36 -7.47
N SER A 22 1.85 -8.91 -6.97
CA SER A 22 1.96 -8.36 -5.62
C SER A 22 1.04 -7.16 -5.42
N LEU A 23 0.88 -6.31 -6.43
CA LEU A 23 -0.08 -5.20 -6.34
C LEU A 23 -1.53 -5.71 -6.20
N MET A 24 -1.92 -6.75 -6.95
CA MET A 24 -3.24 -7.36 -6.82
C MET A 24 -3.49 -7.92 -5.42
N GLU A 25 -2.51 -8.60 -4.80
CA GLU A 25 -2.64 -9.12 -3.44
C GLU A 25 -2.91 -8.00 -2.42
N LEU A 26 -2.31 -6.83 -2.63
CA LEU A 26 -2.46 -5.66 -1.77
C LEU A 26 -3.79 -4.92 -1.92
N GLU A 27 -4.53 -5.11 -3.02
CA GLU A 27 -5.79 -4.41 -3.27
C GLU A 27 -6.81 -4.63 -2.15
N SER A 28 -6.97 -5.88 -1.71
CA SER A 28 -7.91 -6.23 -0.64
C SER A 28 -7.60 -5.53 0.69
N PHE A 29 -6.32 -5.34 1.00
CA PHE A 29 -5.86 -4.62 2.19
C PHE A 29 -6.12 -3.12 2.07
N VAL A 30 -5.97 -2.53 0.88
CA VAL A 30 -6.32 -1.13 0.62
C VAL A 30 -7.83 -0.92 0.76
N ILE A 31 -8.63 -1.78 0.13
CA ILE A 31 -10.09 -1.74 0.16
C ILE A 31 -10.61 -1.83 1.61
N SER A 32 -10.06 -2.73 2.41
CA SER A 32 -10.46 -2.90 3.82
C SER A 32 -9.98 -1.78 4.74
N SER A 33 -8.93 -1.05 4.36
CA SER A 33 -8.32 0.02 5.17
C SER A 33 -8.86 1.43 4.85
N ARG A 34 -9.35 1.68 3.63
CA ARG A 34 -9.68 3.04 3.14
C ARG A 34 -10.68 3.85 3.95
N ASN A 35 -11.59 3.20 4.67
CA ASN A 35 -12.61 3.86 5.51
C ASN A 35 -12.33 3.72 7.01
N LYS A 36 -11.09 3.35 7.38
CA LYS A 36 -10.69 3.09 8.76
C LYS A 36 -9.63 4.10 9.20
N GLY A 37 -9.54 4.32 10.51
CA GLY A 37 -8.49 5.17 11.07
C GLY A 37 -7.10 4.54 10.90
N LYS A 38 -6.06 5.39 10.92
CA LYS A 38 -4.63 5.02 10.85
C LYS A 38 -4.11 4.18 12.03
N ASN A 39 -4.96 3.85 13.00
CA ASN A 39 -4.65 2.96 14.12
C ASN A 39 -5.48 1.66 14.06
N SER A 40 -6.19 1.41 12.96
CA SER A 40 -6.96 0.18 12.79
C SER A 40 -6.06 -1.02 12.51
N SER A 41 -6.52 -2.21 12.89
CA SER A 41 -5.87 -3.47 12.54
C SER A 41 -5.66 -3.61 11.03
N ASN A 42 -6.62 -3.15 10.22
CA ASN A 42 -6.51 -3.18 8.75
C ASN A 42 -5.34 -2.36 8.23
N TYR A 43 -5.15 -1.15 8.78
CA TYR A 43 -4.02 -0.30 8.42
C TYR A 43 -2.68 -0.92 8.80
N ILE A 44 -2.58 -1.51 10.00
CA ILE A 44 -1.39 -2.21 10.47
C ILE A 44 -1.09 -3.40 9.54
N SER A 45 -2.11 -4.18 9.17
CA SER A 45 -1.98 -5.29 8.23
C SER A 45 -1.53 -4.81 6.85
N LEU A 46 -2.05 -3.69 6.33
CA LEU A 46 -1.61 -3.12 5.05
C LEU A 46 -0.12 -2.76 5.10
N ILE A 47 0.34 -2.07 6.15
CA ILE A 47 1.76 -1.74 6.33
C ILE A 47 2.61 -3.01 6.39
N SER A 48 2.19 -4.01 7.19
CA SER A 48 2.96 -5.23 7.38
C SER A 48 3.12 -6.04 6.09
N ASN A 49 2.07 -6.12 5.27
CA ASN A 49 2.13 -6.79 3.96
C ASN A 49 3.02 -6.02 2.98
N LEU A 50 2.90 -4.69 2.93
CA LEU A 50 3.79 -3.84 2.15
C LEU A 50 5.24 -4.02 2.57
N GLU A 51 5.54 -3.97 3.86
CA GLU A 51 6.89 -4.14 4.39
C GLU A 51 7.47 -5.52 4.05
N THR A 52 6.70 -6.58 4.22
CA THR A 52 7.11 -7.94 3.87
C THR A 52 7.51 -8.04 2.39
N MET A 53 6.71 -7.43 1.51
CA MET A 53 6.98 -7.41 0.08
C MET A 53 8.24 -6.57 -0.24
N LEU A 54 8.41 -5.40 0.38
CA LEU A 54 9.59 -4.54 0.20
C LEU A 54 10.87 -5.21 0.70
N VAL A 55 10.82 -5.93 1.82
CA VAL A 55 11.97 -6.70 2.34
C VAL A 55 12.38 -7.80 1.37
N ARG A 56 11.42 -8.52 0.78
CA ARG A 56 11.71 -9.55 -0.24
C ARG A 56 12.35 -8.99 -1.51
N GLN A 57 12.09 -7.72 -1.80
CA GLN A 57 12.68 -6.97 -2.91
C GLN A 57 13.99 -6.28 -2.53
N GLU A 58 14.51 -6.52 -1.31
CA GLU A 58 15.75 -5.93 -0.81
C GLU A 58 15.73 -4.40 -0.77
N ILE A 59 14.54 -3.80 -0.59
CA ILE A 59 14.39 -2.35 -0.52
C ILE A 59 14.88 -1.84 0.84
N GLU A 60 15.90 -0.97 0.81
CA GLU A 60 16.39 -0.29 2.00
C GLU A 60 15.28 0.54 2.67
N ASN A 61 15.27 0.58 3.99
CA ASN A 61 14.26 1.31 4.78
C ASN A 61 12.81 0.85 4.52
N ALA A 62 12.61 -0.43 4.18
CA ALA A 62 11.30 -1.05 3.91
C ALA A 62 10.20 -0.63 4.90
N SER A 63 10.48 -0.62 6.20
CA SER A 63 9.51 -0.23 7.24
C SER A 63 9.06 1.24 7.14
N GLN A 64 9.96 2.16 6.79
CA GLN A 64 9.59 3.57 6.61
C GLN A 64 8.84 3.78 5.28
N ILE A 65 9.26 3.09 4.22
CA ILE A 65 8.66 3.20 2.90
C ILE A 65 7.26 2.57 2.86
N SER A 66 7.06 1.41 3.50
CA SER A 66 5.75 0.75 3.59
C SER A 66 4.70 1.66 4.20
N LYS A 67 5.05 2.36 5.29
CA LYS A 67 4.16 3.35 5.92
C LYS A 67 3.85 4.52 4.99
N LYS A 68 4.85 5.08 4.31
CA LYS A 68 4.66 6.17 3.34
C LYS A 68 3.79 5.75 2.16
N ILE A 69 3.96 4.53 1.64
CA ILE A 69 3.12 3.95 0.60
C ILE A 69 1.68 3.81 1.11
N ALA A 70 1.48 3.18 2.28
CA ALA A 70 0.15 2.99 2.85
C ALA A 70 -0.58 4.32 3.04
N ASP A 71 0.06 5.30 3.66
CA ASP A 71 -0.51 6.64 3.85
C ASP A 71 -0.89 7.31 2.53
N PHE A 72 -0.02 7.24 1.52
CA PHE A 72 -0.27 7.85 0.22
C PHE A 72 -1.40 7.15 -0.55
N VAL A 73 -1.44 5.82 -0.54
CA VAL A 73 -2.50 5.02 -1.18
C VAL A 73 -3.85 5.31 -0.53
N LEU A 74 -3.89 5.41 0.79
CA LEU A 74 -5.13 5.70 1.50
C LEU A 74 -5.61 7.13 1.28
N ASP A 75 -4.71 8.11 1.18
CA ASP A 75 -5.07 9.48 0.79
C ASP A 75 -5.64 9.53 -0.63
N LEU A 76 -5.02 8.79 -1.57
CA LEU A 76 -5.55 8.62 -2.93
C LEU A 76 -6.93 7.95 -2.96
N CYS A 77 -7.21 7.06 -2.01
CA CYS A 77 -8.47 6.31 -1.91
C CYS A 77 -9.50 6.92 -0.95
N LYS A 78 -9.26 8.13 -0.40
CA LYS A 78 -10.12 8.75 0.62
C LYS A 78 -11.56 8.99 0.16
N ASP A 79 -11.74 9.30 -1.13
CA ASP A 79 -13.05 9.55 -1.75
C ASP A 79 -13.71 8.26 -2.27
N GLY A 80 -13.10 7.10 -1.96
CA GLY A 80 -13.53 5.79 -2.40
C GLY A 80 -12.72 5.27 -3.59
N CYS A 81 -11.93 4.22 -3.32
CA CYS A 81 -11.49 3.33 -4.38
C CYS A 81 -12.55 2.25 -4.63
N SER A 82 -12.62 1.71 -5.85
CA SER A 82 -13.33 0.46 -6.15
C SER A 82 -12.37 -0.69 -5.98
#